data_AF-A0A086PX93-F1
#
_entry.id   AF-A0A086PX93-F1
#
_cell.length_a   1.000
_cell.length_b   1.000
_cell.length_c   1.000
_cell.angle_alpha   90.00
_cell.angle_beta   90.00
_cell.angle_gamma   90.00
#
_symmetry.space_group_name_H-M   'P 1'
#
loop_
_entity.id
_entity.type
_entity.pdbx_description
1 polymer ?
#
loop_
_entity_poly.entity_id
_entity_poly.type
_entity_poly.pdbx_seq_one_letter_code
_entity_poly.pdbx_strand_id
1 'polypeptide(L)'
;MFVLSPLCGASILVQVVDMGVVKEFAPSNLYFSSIEYTMEVKKGAPFSECAPMLYDISGVSTWRKIHAGLLKMYEGEVLNKFPIAQHLLFGKYFPFSRKAADV
;
A
#
# COMPACT_ATOMS: atom_id res chain seq x y z
N MET A 1 -4.49 -2.39 1.26
CA MET A 1 -4.69 -3.39 2.33
C MET A 1 -5.77 -4.42 1.99
N PHE A 2 -6.78 -4.09 1.17
CA PHE A 2 -7.80 -5.04 0.66
C PHE A 2 -7.43 -5.67 -0.70
N VAL A 3 -6.32 -6.41 -0.78
CA VAL A 3 -6.05 -7.26 -1.96
C VAL A 3 -6.06 -8.71 -1.50
N LEU A 4 -7.27 -9.23 -1.26
CA LEU A 4 -7.51 -10.64 -1.05
C LEU A 4 -7.90 -11.28 -2.39
N SER A 5 -6.88 -11.65 -3.16
CA SER A 5 -6.96 -12.81 -4.05
C SER A 5 -5.56 -13.45 -4.10
N PRO A 6 -5.43 -14.76 -3.88
CA PRO A 6 -4.15 -15.44 -3.89
C PRO A 6 -3.71 -15.61 -5.35
N LEU A 7 -3.08 -14.58 -5.91
CA LEU A 7 -2.13 -14.80 -7.00
C LEU A 7 -0.90 -15.47 -6.39
N CYS A 8 -1.07 -16.77 -6.16
CA CYS A 8 -0.06 -17.73 -5.75
C CYS A 8 1.02 -17.74 -6.84
N GLY A 9 2.04 -16.91 -6.66
CA GLY A 9 3.20 -16.85 -7.54
C GLY A 9 4.08 -15.68 -7.16
N ALA A 10 5.20 -15.97 -6.50
CA ALA A 10 6.22 -14.99 -6.11
C ALA A 10 6.77 -14.14 -7.28
N SER A 11 6.39 -14.46 -8.52
CA SER A 11 6.85 -13.84 -9.75
C SER A 11 6.09 -12.58 -10.18
N ILE A 12 4.88 -12.30 -9.68
CA ILE A 12 4.05 -11.20 -10.22
C ILE A 12 4.46 -9.79 -9.74
N LEU A 13 5.16 -9.68 -8.59
CA LEU A 13 5.53 -8.37 -8.03
C LEU A 13 6.73 -7.73 -8.74
N VAL A 14 7.64 -8.56 -9.26
CA VAL A 14 8.74 -8.12 -10.13
C VAL A 14 8.20 -7.56 -11.47
N GLN A 15 6.99 -7.97 -11.87
CA GLN A 15 6.38 -7.59 -13.14
C GLN A 15 5.71 -6.20 -13.12
N VAL A 16 5.68 -5.50 -11.98
CA VAL A 16 5.13 -4.13 -11.88
C VAL A 16 5.87 -3.12 -12.76
N VAL A 17 7.11 -3.42 -13.13
CA VAL A 17 7.91 -2.60 -14.05
C VAL A 17 7.36 -2.68 -15.48
N ASP A 18 6.68 -3.76 -15.84
CA ASP A 18 6.08 -3.95 -17.16
C ASP A 18 4.63 -3.42 -17.20
N MET A 19 4.43 -2.36 -17.98
CA MET A 19 3.12 -1.73 -18.17
C MET A 19 2.10 -2.66 -18.84
N GLY A 20 2.53 -3.68 -19.60
CA GLY A 20 1.66 -4.68 -20.19
C GLY A 20 0.98 -5.53 -19.12
N VAL A 21 1.76 -6.02 -18.16
CA VAL A 21 1.26 -6.83 -17.03
C VAL A 21 0.38 -5.97 -16.11
N VAL A 22 0.80 -4.74 -15.84
CA VAL A 22 0.01 -3.82 -15.00
C VAL A 22 -1.40 -3.60 -15.56
N LYS A 23 -1.54 -3.38 -16.88
CA LYS A 23 -2.84 -3.19 -17.54
C LYS A 23 -3.70 -4.45 -17.55
N GLU A 24 -3.09 -5.62 -17.71
CA GLU A 24 -3.81 -6.89 -17.69
C GLU A 24 -4.43 -7.18 -16.32
N PHE A 25 -3.69 -6.90 -15.24
CA PHE A 25 -4.13 -7.20 -13.87
C PHE A 25 -4.85 -6.04 -13.18
N ALA A 26 -4.80 -4.81 -13.72
CA ALA A 26 -5.51 -3.64 -13.20
C ALA A 26 -6.99 -3.88 -12.84
N PRO A 27 -7.84 -4.51 -13.69
CA PRO A 27 -9.26 -4.68 -13.36
C PRO A 27 -9.50 -5.69 -12.22
N SER A 28 -8.55 -6.59 -11.95
CA SER A 28 -8.71 -7.66 -10.95
C SER A 28 -8.04 -7.36 -9.61
N ASN A 29 -7.13 -6.39 -9.57
CA ASN A 29 -6.28 -6.16 -8.41
C ASN A 29 -6.05 -4.67 -8.17
N LEU A 30 -6.47 -4.22 -6.99
CA LEU A 30 -6.37 -2.81 -6.56
C LEU A 30 -4.92 -2.30 -6.53
N TYR A 31 -3.94 -3.16 -6.24
CA TYR A 31 -2.53 -2.77 -6.26
C TYR A 31 -2.08 -2.40 -7.68
N PHE A 32 -2.40 -3.24 -8.67
CA PHE A 32 -2.09 -2.96 -10.08
C PHE A 32 -2.90 -1.78 -10.62
N SER A 33 -4.19 -1.66 -10.26
CA SER A 33 -5.02 -0.50 -10.62
C SER A 33 -4.44 0.82 -10.08
N SER A 34 -3.94 0.82 -8.83
CA SER A 34 -3.34 2.02 -8.24
C SER A 34 -2.02 2.43 -8.92
N ILE A 35 -1.24 1.44 -9.38
CA ILE A 35 -0.01 1.67 -10.12
C ILE A 35 -0.32 2.21 -11.52
N GLU A 36 -1.28 1.61 -12.23
CA GLU A 36 -1.74 2.09 -13.52
C GLU A 36 -2.16 3.57 -13.45
N TYR A 37 -2.99 3.91 -12.46
CA TYR A 37 -3.42 5.30 -12.25
C TYR A 37 -2.25 6.24 -11.97
N THR A 38 -1.27 5.81 -11.17
CA THR A 38 -0.08 6.61 -10.86
C THR A 38 0.73 6.91 -12.11
N MET A 39 0.86 5.93 -13.01
CA MET A 39 1.54 6.09 -14.30
C MET A 39 0.77 6.96 -15.28
N GLU A 40 -0.55 6.85 -15.27
CA GLU A 40 -1.42 7.67 -16.12
C GLU A 40 -1.37 9.14 -15.70
N VAL A 41 -1.31 9.43 -14.41
CA VAL A 41 -1.22 10.82 -13.91
C VAL A 41 0.17 11.40 -14.15
N LYS A 42 1.23 10.60 -13.99
CA LYS A 42 2.63 11.04 -14.13
C LYS A 42 3.22 10.61 -15.47
N LYS A 43 2.60 11.06 -16.57
CA LYS A 43 3.02 10.71 -17.94
C LYS A 43 4.44 11.19 -18.21
N GLY A 44 5.32 10.29 -18.66
CA GLY A 44 6.64 10.63 -19.20
C GLY A 44 7.83 10.43 -18.27
N ALA A 45 7.62 10.03 -17.01
CA ALA A 45 8.71 9.72 -16.09
C ALA A 45 8.73 8.21 -15.72
N PRO A 46 9.91 7.57 -15.59
CA PRO A 46 10.04 6.19 -15.16
C PRO A 46 9.39 5.92 -13.79
N PHE A 47 9.00 4.66 -13.53
CA PHE A 47 8.39 4.27 -12.25
C PHE A 47 9.27 4.58 -11.04
N SER A 48 10.58 4.37 -11.19
CA SER A 48 11.58 4.63 -10.16
C SER A 48 11.61 6.09 -9.71
N GLU A 49 11.34 7.02 -10.63
CA GLU A 49 11.33 8.46 -10.33
C GLU A 49 9.95 8.92 -9.86
N CYS A 50 8.88 8.37 -10.44
CA CYS A 50 7.52 8.71 -10.06
C CYS A 50 7.16 8.25 -8.65
N ALA A 51 7.66 7.08 -8.24
CA ALA A 51 7.28 6.45 -6.98
C ALA A 51 8.43 5.57 -6.43
N PRO A 52 9.52 6.16 -5.93
CA PRO A 52 10.69 5.43 -5.46
C PRO A 52 10.38 4.43 -4.34
N MET A 53 9.51 4.79 -3.38
CA MET A 53 9.09 3.83 -2.34
C MET A 53 8.32 2.64 -2.89
N LEU A 54 7.49 2.83 -3.92
CA LEU A 54 6.76 1.73 -4.56
C LEU A 54 7.70 0.87 -5.41
N TYR A 55 8.72 1.48 -6.01
CA TYR A 55 9.79 0.77 -6.72
C TYR A 55 10.60 -0.11 -5.77
N ASP A 56 11.01 0.41 -4.60
CA ASP A 56 11.79 -0.35 -3.61
C ASP A 56 11.03 -1.57 -3.07
N ILE A 57 9.72 -1.44 -2.79
CA ILE A 57 8.92 -2.59 -2.32
C ILE A 57 8.68 -3.63 -3.43
N SER A 58 8.73 -3.24 -4.70
CA SER A 58 8.54 -4.16 -5.83
C SER A 58 9.69 -5.16 -5.97
N GLY A 59 10.88 -4.81 -5.47
CA GLY A 59 12.04 -5.69 -5.38
C GLY A 59 11.95 -6.79 -4.31
N VAL A 60 10.91 -6.79 -3.47
CA VAL A 60 10.75 -7.77 -2.39
C VAL A 60 10.12 -9.07 -2.90
N SER A 61 10.83 -10.19 -2.66
CA SER A 61 10.50 -11.52 -3.21
C SER A 61 9.20 -12.18 -2.74
N THR A 62 8.47 -11.60 -1.78
CA THR A 62 7.27 -12.26 -1.22
C THR A 62 6.22 -11.26 -0.77
N TRP A 63 4.99 -11.43 -1.25
CA TRP A 63 3.84 -10.61 -0.87
C TRP A 63 3.62 -10.54 0.65
N ARG A 64 3.85 -11.64 1.37
CA ARG A 64 3.76 -11.68 2.85
C ARG A 64 4.66 -10.64 3.52
N LYS A 65 5.89 -10.44 3.01
CA LYS A 65 6.82 -9.44 3.55
C LYS A 65 6.36 -8.03 3.23
N ILE A 66 5.88 -7.80 2.01
CA ILE A 66 5.32 -6.51 1.58
C ILE A 66 4.12 -6.14 2.46
N HIS A 67 3.15 -7.05 2.62
CA HIS A 67 1.98 -6.81 3.44
C HIS A 67 2.35 -6.46 4.90
N ALA A 68 3.28 -7.21 5.50
CA ALA A 68 3.76 -6.92 6.84
C ALA A 68 4.49 -5.56 6.93
N GLY A 69 5.30 -5.22 5.93
CA GLY A 69 6.00 -3.93 5.86
C GLY A 69 5.04 -2.75 5.70
N LEU A 70 4.07 -2.87 4.79
CA LEU A 70 3.04 -1.85 4.56
C LEU A 70 2.18 -1.61 5.80
N LEU A 71 1.85 -2.66 6.56
CA LEU A 71 1.09 -2.51 7.80
C LEU A 71 1.88 -1.73 8.86
N LYS A 72 3.17 -2.05 9.02
CA LYS A 72 4.08 -1.31 9.93
C LYS A 72 4.27 0.14 9.50
N MET A 73 4.41 0.38 8.20
CA MET A 73 4.53 1.73 7.66
C MET A 73 3.24 2.52 7.88
N TYR A 74 2.07 1.91 7.71
CA TYR A 74 0.79 2.55 8.00
C TYR A 74 0.66 2.92 9.48
N GLU A 75 1.05 2.03 10.38
CA GLU A 75 1.04 2.31 11.82
C GLU A 75 1.98 3.48 12.18
N GLY A 76 3.22 3.47 11.70
CA GLY A 76 4.20 4.52 12.01
C GLY A 76 3.92 5.86 11.34
N GLU A 77 3.59 5.84 10.05
CA GLU A 77 3.49 7.05 9.22
C GLU A 77 2.08 7.66 9.20
N VAL A 78 1.05 6.91 9.57
CA VAL A 78 -0.35 7.40 9.55
C VAL A 78 -0.91 7.44 10.96
N LEU A 79 -0.98 6.30 11.66
CA LEU A 79 -1.65 6.22 12.95
C LEU A 79 -0.86 6.93 14.06
N ASN A 80 0.47 6.82 14.07
CA ASN A 80 1.34 7.45 15.06
C ASN A 80 1.76 8.89 14.70
N LYS A 81 1.30 9.44 13.57
CA LYS A 81 1.54 10.84 13.23
C LYS A 81 0.41 11.72 13.76
N PHE A 82 0.71 12.48 14.82
CA PHE A 82 -0.25 13.40 15.43
C PHE A 82 -0.98 14.33 14.45
N PRO A 83 -0.31 14.97 13.46
CA PRO A 83 -1.00 15.83 12.48
C PRO A 83 -2.07 15.12 11.65
N ILE A 84 -1.97 13.80 11.51
CA ILE A 84 -2.92 12.96 10.77
C ILE A 84 -3.97 12.42 11.74
N ALA A 85 -3.51 11.82 12.84
CA ALA A 85 -4.37 11.17 13.84
C ALA A 85 -5.33 12.13 14.54
N GLN A 86 -4.99 13.43 14.65
CA GLN A 86 -5.88 14.45 15.24
C GLN A 86 -7.22 14.60 14.51
N HIS A 87 -7.28 14.21 13.23
CA HIS A 87 -8.50 14.28 12.42
C HIS A 87 -9.33 12.99 12.47
N LEU A 88 -8.93 11.98 13.26
CA LEU A 88 -9.71 10.77 13.47
C LEU A 88 -10.94 11.09 14.33
N LEU A 89 -12.12 10.85 13.77
CA LEU A 89 -13.39 11.07 14.45
C LEU A 89 -13.74 9.86 15.32
N PHE A 90 -13.94 10.11 16.61
CA PHE A 90 -14.42 9.12 17.57
C PHE A 90 -15.91 9.32 17.81
N GLY A 91 -16.66 8.22 17.83
CA GLY A 91 -18.12 8.24 17.97
C GLY A 91 -18.62 6.94 18.56
N LYS A 92 -19.93 6.68 18.46
CA LYS A 92 -20.56 5.50 19.06
C LYS A 92 -19.95 4.16 18.59
N TYR A 93 -19.63 4.06 17.30
CA TYR A 93 -19.06 2.83 16.72
C TYR A 93 -17.53 2.75 16.83
N PHE A 94 -16.88 3.87 17.11
CA PHE A 94 -15.43 3.95 17.29
C PHE A 94 -15.13 4.79 18.53
N PRO A 95 -15.35 4.22 19.73
CA PRO A 95 -15.19 4.96 20.97
C PRO A 95 -13.72 5.21 21.28
N PHE A 96 -13.39 6.42 21.72
CA PHE A 96 -12.10 6.70 22.32
C PHE A 96 -12.05 6.13 23.74
N SER A 97 -11.78 4.84 23.85
CA SER A 97 -11.60 4.19 25.14
C SER A 97 -10.21 4.51 25.67
N ARG A 98 -10.14 5.21 26.81
CA ARG A 98 -8.90 5.30 27.57
C ARG A 98 -8.59 3.90 28.09
N LYS A 99 -7.51 3.27 27.61
CA LYS A 99 -6.87 2.23 28.42
C LYS A 99 -6.49 2.89 29.74
N ALA A 100 -6.97 2.34 30.86
CA ALA A 100 -6.45 2.72 32.17
C ALA A 100 -4.93 2.54 32.11
N ALA A 101 -4.18 3.58 32.47
CA ALA A 101 -2.74 3.45 32.59
C ALA A 101 -2.49 2.34 33.62
N ASP A 102 -1.83 1.25 33.20
CA ASP A 102 -1.26 0.28 34.12
C ASP A 102 -0.21 1.05 34.96
N VAL A 103 -0.60 1.41 36.19
CA VAL A 103 0.26 1.91 37.26
C VAL A 103 0.84 0.74 38.02
#